data_AF-G0NIE7-F1
#
_entry.id   AF-G0NIE7-F1
#
_cell.length_a   1.000
_cell.length_b   1.000
_cell.length_c   1.000
_cell.angle_alpha   90.00
_cell.angle_beta   90.00
_cell.angle_gamma   90.00
#
_symmetry.space_group_name_H-M   'P 1'
#
loop_
_entity.id
_entity.type
_entity.pdbx_description
1 polymer ?
#
loop_
_entity_poly.entity_id
_entity_poly.type
_entity_poly.pdbx_seq_one_letter_code
_entity_poly.pdbx_strand_id
1 'polypeptide(L)' 'MKEVLFKSSDFEKCSMTVSREINLSIIEQEFGNALRQHIYHYMIPNSTDYFEIKVKRHHFEVMRKKN' A
#
# COMPACT_ATOMS: atom_id res chain seq x y z
N MET A 1 -5.45 3.96 7.82
CA MET A 1 -4.26 3.21 7.36
C MET A 1 -3.18 4.15 6.84
N LYS A 2 -3.48 4.99 5.84
CA LYS A 2 -2.61 6.08 5.36
C LYS A 2 -1.97 6.89 6.50
N GLU A 3 -2.75 7.36 7.45
CA GLU A 3 -2.23 8.15 8.59
C GLU A 3 -1.18 7.41 9.43
N VAL A 4 -1.28 6.09 9.59
CA VAL A 4 -0.30 5.29 10.35
C VAL A 4 0.98 5.13 9.53
N LEU A 5 0.85 4.89 8.22
CA LEU A 5 1.98 4.75 7.30
C LEU A 5 2.80 6.05 7.19
N PHE A 6 2.15 7.22 7.13
CA PHE A 6 2.85 8.51 7.00
C PHE A 6 3.46 9.04 8.30
N LYS A 7 2.96 8.61 9.46
CA LYS A 7 3.44 9.10 10.76
C LYS A 7 4.66 8.33 11.29
N SER A 8 4.94 7.13 10.78
CA SER A 8 6.08 6.32 11.17
C SER A 8 7.25 6.57 10.22
N SER A 9 8.25 7.31 10.71
CA SER A 9 9.48 7.63 9.96
C SER A 9 10.34 6.39 9.70
N ASP A 10 10.19 5.38 10.56
CA ASP A 10 10.89 4.08 10.59
C ASP A 10 10.09 2.94 9.94
N PHE A 11 8.96 3.23 9.29
CA PHE A 11 8.17 2.21 8.60
C PHE A 11 8.96 1.61 7.43
N GLU A 12 9.23 0.30 7.50
CA GLU A 12 9.81 -0.47 6.40
C GLU A 12 8.77 -1.32 5.67
N LYS A 13 8.04 -2.16 6.42
CA LYS A 13 7.08 -3.13 5.87
C LYS A 13 5.97 -3.46 6.86
N CYS A 14 4.76 -3.63 6.34
CA CYS A 14 3.63 -4.24 7.03
C CYS A 14 2.98 -5.29 6.13
N SER A 15 2.53 -6.38 6.73
CA SER A 15 1.84 -7.47 6.03
C SER A 15 0.69 -7.96 6.91
N MET A 16 -0.50 -8.07 6.32
CA MET A 16 -1.67 -8.54 7.02
C MET A 16 -2.49 -9.51 6.15
N THR A 17 -3.13 -10.44 6.83
CA THR A 17 -4.10 -11.36 6.24
C THR A 17 -5.46 -11.05 6.84
N VAL A 18 -6.47 -10.94 5.99
CA VAL A 18 -7.86 -10.65 6.38
C VAL A 18 -8.73 -11.87 6.12
N SER A 19 -9.76 -12.06 6.94
CA SER A 19 -10.67 -13.21 6.80
C SER A 19 -11.64 -13.09 5.62
N ARG A 20 -11.92 -11.85 5.19
CA ARG A 20 -12.78 -11.55 4.03
C ARG A 20 -11.96 -11.22 2.81
N GLU A 21 -12.58 -11.33 1.64
CA GLU A 21 -11.97 -10.90 0.40
C GLU A 21 -11.78 -9.37 0.40
N ILE A 22 -10.60 -8.93 -0.03
CA ILE A 22 -10.28 -7.50 -0.13
C ILE A 22 -11.02 -6.94 -1.34
N ASN A 23 -11.83 -5.91 -1.11
CA ASN A 23 -12.50 -5.19 -2.19
C ASN A 23 -11.50 -4.29 -2.91
N LEU A 24 -11.08 -4.70 -4.11
CA LEU A 24 -10.10 -3.98 -4.92
C LEU A 24 -10.56 -2.58 -5.31
N SER A 25 -11.86 -2.33 -5.47
CA SER A 25 -12.36 -0.98 -5.80
C SER A 25 -12.11 0.01 -4.67
N ILE A 26 -12.15 -0.44 -3.40
CA ILE A 26 -11.77 0.40 -2.25
C ILE A 26 -10.28 0.70 -2.28
N ILE A 27 -9.45 -0.29 -2.63
CA ILE A 27 -8.00 -0.10 -2.77
C ILE A 27 -7.70 0.91 -3.89
N GLU A 28 -8.38 0.80 -5.03
CA GLU A 28 -8.21 1.72 -6.16
C GLU A 28 -8.63 3.15 -5.84
N GLN A 29 -9.74 3.32 -5.12
CA GLN A 29 -10.17 4.64 -4.65
C GLN A 29 -9.14 5.28 -3.71
N GLU A 30 -8.48 4.47 -2.86
CA GLU A 30 -7.51 4.97 -1.90
C GLU A 30 -6.12 5.20 -2.52
N PHE A 31 -5.60 4.27 -3.31
CA PHE A 31 -4.21 4.27 -3.77
C PHE A 31 -4.07 4.58 -5.27
N GLY A 32 -5.17 4.82 -5.96
CA GLY A 32 -5.20 5.00 -7.41
C GLY A 32 -5.19 3.67 -8.16
N ASN A 33 -4.94 3.72 -9.46
CA ASN A 33 -4.97 2.52 -10.29
C ASN A 33 -3.76 1.61 -10.03
N ALA A 34 -3.97 0.30 -10.17
CA ALA A 34 -2.88 -0.65 -10.13
C ALA A 34 -1.94 -0.44 -11.33
N LEU A 35 -0.63 -0.44 -11.08
CA LEU A 35 0.38 -0.38 -12.14
C LEU A 35 0.55 -1.74 -12.82
N ARG A 36 0.47 -2.83 -12.03
CA ARG A 36 0.60 -4.20 -12.53
C ARG A 36 -0.02 -5.18 -11.53
N GLN A 37 -0.91 -6.07 -11.97
CA GLN A 37 -1.36 -7.23 -11.19
C GLN A 37 -1.65 -6.94 -9.69
N HIS A 38 -2.47 -5.92 -9.40
CA HIS A 38 -2.83 -5.49 -8.04
C HIS A 38 -1.66 -4.98 -7.17
N ILE A 39 -0.62 -4.44 -7.84
CA ILE A 39 0.44 -3.65 -7.24
C ILE A 39 0.13 -2.18 -7.48
N TYR A 40 0.09 -1.41 -6.41
CA TYR A 40 -0.22 0.02 -6.38
C TYR A 40 0.98 0.78 -5.84
N HIS A 41 1.25 1.96 -6.38
CA HIS A 41 2.29 2.85 -5.88
C HIS A 41 1.65 4.11 -5.32
N TYR A 42 2.04 4.48 -4.10
CA TYR A 42 1.60 5.70 -3.46
C TYR A 42 2.82 6.55 -3.09
N MET A 43 2.95 7.72 -3.73
CA MET A 43 4.06 8.64 -3.49
C MET A 43 3.98 9.27 -2.11
N ILE A 44 5.10 9.31 -1.38
CA ILE A 44 5.15 10.03 -0.10
C ILE A 44 5.40 11.52 -0.40
N PRO A 45 4.53 12.44 0.04
CA PRO A 45 4.74 13.87 -0.18
C PRO A 45 6.10 14.32 0.35
N ASN A 46 6.81 15.16 -0.42
CA ASN A 46 8.13 15.70 -0.07
C ASN A 46 9.23 14.64 0.15
N SER A 47 9.07 13.43 -0.39
CA SER A 47 10.06 12.37 -0.36
C SER A 47 10.28 11.79 -1.74
N THR A 48 11.50 11.28 -1.98
CA THR A 48 11.77 10.39 -3.13
C THR A 48 11.25 8.97 -2.90
N ASP A 49 10.82 8.66 -1.68
CA ASP A 49 10.29 7.35 -1.33
C ASP A 49 8.82 7.22 -1.72
N TYR A 50 8.38 5.98 -1.91
CA TYR A 50 6.98 5.63 -2.14
C TYR A 50 6.61 4.38 -1.35
N PHE A 51 5.32 4.19 -1.16
CA PHE A 51 4.76 2.93 -0.68
C PHE A 51 4.37 2.06 -1.86
N GLU A 52 4.90 0.85 -1.91
CA GLU A 52 4.41 -0.23 -2.77
C GLU A 52 3.38 -1.05 -1.99
N ILE A 53 2.16 -1.11 -2.52
CA ILE A 53 1.06 -1.87 -1.93
C ILE A 53 0.76 -3.06 -2.82
N LYS A 54 0.85 -4.27 -2.27
CA LYS A 54 0.48 -5.51 -2.96
C LYS A 54 -0.78 -6.08 -2.35
N VAL A 55 -1.78 -6.28 -3.20
CA VAL A 55 -3.06 -6.83 -2.77
C VAL A 55 -3.29 -8.18 -3.46
N LYS A 56 -3.57 -9.19 -2.65
CA LYS A 56 -4.11 -10.48 -3.08
C LYS A 56 -5.47 -10.67 -2.41
N ARG A 57 -6.22 -11.68 -2.83
CA ARG A 57 -7.58 -11.97 -2.37
C ARG A 57 -7.81 -11.76 -0.87
N HIS A 58 -6.90 -12.24 -0.02
CA HIS A 58 -6.98 -12.14 1.44
C HIS A 58 -5.74 -11.53 2.09
N HIS A 59 -4.83 -10.97 1.29
CA HIS A 59 -3.52 -10.55 1.77
C HIS A 59 -3.21 -9.14 1.31
N PHE A 60 -2.72 -8.32 2.23
CA PHE A 60 -2.36 -6.95 2.00
C PHE A 60 -0.96 -6.70 2.54
N GLU A 61 -0.07 -6.26 1.68
CA GLU A 61 1.31 -5.94 2.02
C GLU A 61 1.63 -4.51 1.60
N VAL A 62 2.28 -3.76 2.48
CA VAL A 62 2.79 -2.42 2.21
C VAL A 62 4.27 -2.41 2.52
N MET A 63 5.07 -1.90 1.59
CA MET A 63 6.50 -1.73 1.77
C MET A 63 6.89 -0.31 1.38
N ARG A 64 7.76 0.31 2.18
CA ARG A 64 8.42 1.55 1.78
C ARG A 64 9.56 1.21 0.82
N LYS A 65 9.63 1.93 -0.29
CA LYS A 65 10.67 1.80 -1.31
C LYS A 65 11.29 3.17 -1.55
N LYS A 66 12.59 3.17 -1.83
CA LYS A 66 13.30 4.35 -2.35
C LYS A 66 13.25 4.28 -3.88
N ASN A 67 13.02 5.40 -4.54
CA ASN A 67 13.20 5.48 -6.00
C ASN A 67 14.66 5.20 -6.39
#